data_AF-A0AAD3TT29-F1
#
_entry.id   AF-A0AAD3TT29-F1
#
_cell.length_a   1.000
_cell.length_b   1.000
_cell.length_c   1.000
_cell.angle_alpha   90.00
_cell.angle_beta   90.00
_cell.angle_gamma   90.00
#
_symmetry.space_group_name_H-M   'P 1'
#
loop_
_entity.id
_entity.type
_entity.pdbx_description
1 polymer ?
#
loop_
_entity_poly.entity_id
_entity_poly.type
_entity_poly.pdbx_seq_one_letter_code
_entity_poly.pdbx_strand_id
1 'polypeptide(L)'
;MTDSGPDRGRRLEHQKRAYELQLIGGLKGMAWWTVYGLVGVGLLHRFNPTFRKQTWAIKAFLVTSSAIFGLCLGADEYLLKYEAGQRERENAIRREARNALAARGIIATETEIRRWKAERQAERDALAESAREALDNIEGAENVETGAIARLAKARNFGKEAQEAELQPQAVAAAASLDHVAVQAENAESEEK
;
A
#
# COMPACT_ATOMS: atom_id res chain seq x y z
N MET A 1 -30.18 -26.51 -4.51
CA MET A 1 -29.58 -25.25 -4.01
C MET A 1 -28.19 -25.58 -3.48
N THR A 2 -27.22 -25.72 -4.38
CA THR A 2 -25.85 -26.15 -4.07
C THR A 2 -24.97 -24.90 -4.00
N ASP A 3 -24.52 -24.55 -2.81
CA ASP A 3 -23.59 -23.45 -2.56
C ASP A 3 -22.24 -23.83 -3.15
N SER A 4 -21.87 -23.20 -4.27
CA SER A 4 -20.55 -23.40 -4.88
C SER A 4 -19.51 -22.81 -3.92
N GLY A 5 -18.42 -23.51 -3.63
CA GLY A 5 -17.34 -23.01 -2.76
C GLY A 5 -16.91 -21.53 -2.97
N PRO A 6 -16.89 -21.01 -4.22
CA PRO A 6 -16.64 -19.58 -4.48
C PRO A 6 -17.70 -18.62 -3.94
N ASP A 7 -18.98 -19.01 -3.93
CA ASP A 7 -20.08 -18.16 -3.43
C ASP A 7 -20.03 -18.01 -1.91
N ARG A 8 -19.63 -19.08 -1.22
CA ARG A 8 -19.44 -19.07 0.23
C ARG A 8 -18.31 -18.13 0.65
N GLY A 9 -17.19 -18.15 -0.08
CA GLY A 9 -16.06 -17.25 0.16
C GLY A 9 -16.44 -15.77 0.07
N ARG A 10 -17.16 -15.39 -1.01
CA ARG A 10 -17.62 -14.01 -1.21
C ARG A 10 -18.59 -13.55 -0.12
N ARG A 11 -19.52 -14.42 0.30
CA ARG A 11 -20.46 -14.13 1.40
C ARG A 11 -19.72 -13.87 2.71
N LEU A 12 -18.74 -14.71 3.04
CA LEU A 12 -17.94 -14.55 4.26
C LEU A 12 -17.12 -13.27 4.23
N GLU A 13 -16.55 -12.90 3.07
CA GLU A 13 -15.80 -11.66 2.92
C GLU A 13 -16.69 -10.43 3.11
N HIS A 14 -17.89 -10.42 2.52
CA HIS A 14 -18.87 -9.35 2.74
C HIS A 14 -19.30 -9.24 4.21
N GLN A 15 -19.48 -10.38 4.91
CA GLN A 15 -19.82 -10.38 6.33
C GLN A 15 -18.68 -9.83 7.20
N LYS A 16 -17.43 -10.25 6.94
CA LYS A 16 -16.26 -9.73 7.66
C LYS A 16 -16.12 -8.22 7.47
N ARG A 17 -16.24 -7.76 6.22
CA ARG A 17 -16.17 -6.34 5.89
C ARG A 17 -17.26 -5.53 6.61
N ALA A 18 -18.51 -5.99 6.56
CA ALA A 18 -19.63 -5.34 7.23
C ALA A 18 -19.41 -5.27 8.75
N TYR A 19 -18.90 -6.35 9.34
CA TYR A 19 -18.59 -6.42 10.77
C TYR A 19 -17.50 -5.42 11.19
N GLU A 20 -16.40 -5.34 10.45
CA GLU A 20 -15.33 -4.37 10.71
C GLU A 20 -15.83 -2.92 10.64
N LEU A 21 -16.62 -2.60 9.62
CA LEU A 21 -17.26 -1.28 9.48
C LEU A 21 -18.21 -0.97 10.64
N GLN A 22 -19.00 -1.96 11.07
CA GLN A 22 -19.92 -1.82 12.19
C GLN A 22 -19.20 -1.57 13.52
N LEU A 23 -18.07 -2.26 13.75
CA LEU A 23 -17.24 -2.04 14.93
C LEU A 23 -16.66 -0.63 14.95
N ILE A 24 -16.08 -0.17 13.85
CA ILE A 24 -15.49 1.17 13.75
C ILE A 24 -16.57 2.24 13.92
N GLY A 25 -17.71 2.08 13.24
CA GLY A 25 -18.85 2.99 13.32
C GLY A 25 -19.44 3.05 14.74
N GLY A 26 -19.62 1.88 15.36
CA GLY A 26 -20.12 1.77 16.73
C GLY A 26 -19.17 2.42 17.73
N LEU A 27 -17.87 2.11 17.68
CA LEU A 27 -16.88 2.69 18.61
C LEU A 27 -16.83 4.21 18.50
N LYS A 28 -16.87 4.74 17.27
CA LYS A 28 -16.93 6.18 17.02
C LYS A 28 -18.21 6.79 17.58
N GLY A 29 -19.37 6.17 17.32
CA GLY A 29 -20.66 6.62 17.85
C GLY A 29 -20.69 6.63 19.37
N MET A 30 -20.21 5.56 20.01
CA MET A 30 -20.08 5.44 21.46
C MET A 30 -19.22 6.56 22.04
N ALA A 31 -18.05 6.86 21.43
CA ALA A 31 -17.18 7.92 21.90
C ALA A 31 -17.88 9.29 21.88
N TRP A 32 -18.50 9.66 20.76
CA TRP A 32 -19.20 10.95 20.64
C TRP A 32 -20.38 11.08 21.60
N TRP A 33 -21.20 10.04 21.71
CA TRP A 33 -22.37 10.05 22.61
C TRP A 33 -22.00 9.94 24.08
N THR A 34 -20.85 9.38 24.42
CA THR A 34 -20.33 9.44 25.80
C THR A 34 -19.99 10.88 26.16
N VAL A 35 -19.35 11.62 25.26
CA VAL A 35 -19.08 13.06 25.45
C VAL A 35 -20.38 13.83 25.60
N TYR A 36 -21.37 13.60 24.74
CA TYR A 36 -22.69 14.24 24.88
C TYR A 36 -23.40 13.88 26.19
N GLY A 37 -23.29 12.63 26.65
CA GLY A 37 -23.85 12.18 27.92
C GLY A 37 -23.19 12.87 29.12
N LEU A 38 -21.85 12.99 29.12
CA LEU A 38 -21.10 13.70 30.15
C LEU A 38 -21.45 15.19 30.18
N VAL A 39 -21.49 15.85 29.01
CA VAL A 39 -21.89 17.25 28.90
C VAL A 39 -23.33 17.44 29.39
N GLY A 40 -24.25 16.58 28.96
CA GLY A 40 -25.65 16.61 29.38
C GLY A 40 -25.81 16.49 30.90
N VAL A 41 -25.16 15.49 31.51
CA VAL A 41 -25.16 15.31 32.97
C VAL A 41 -24.50 16.49 33.70
N GLY A 42 -23.40 17.03 33.16
CA GLY A 42 -22.71 18.20 33.71
C GLY A 42 -23.59 19.45 33.72
N LEU A 43 -24.27 19.75 32.62
CA LEU A 43 -25.22 20.86 32.53
C LEU A 43 -26.40 20.64 33.48
N LEU A 44 -26.98 19.43 33.51
CA LEU A 44 -28.11 19.12 34.38
C LEU A 44 -27.72 19.25 35.86
N HIS A 45 -26.49 18.88 36.22
CA HIS A 45 -25.95 19.08 37.56
C HIS A 45 -25.75 20.57 37.90
N ARG A 46 -25.35 21.40 36.93
CA ARG A 46 -25.10 22.83 37.16
C ARG A 46 -26.39 23.65 37.30
N PHE A 47 -27.43 23.34 36.51
CA PHE A 47 -28.65 24.13 36.43
C PHE A 47 -29.78 23.65 37.33
N ASN A 48 -29.88 22.35 37.63
CA ASN A 48 -31.00 21.81 38.39
C ASN A 48 -30.61 21.46 39.83
N PRO A 49 -31.09 22.21 40.85
CA PRO A 49 -30.74 21.97 42.25
C PRO A 49 -31.26 20.62 42.79
N THR A 50 -32.33 20.07 42.22
CA THR A 50 -32.87 18.75 42.56
C THR A 50 -31.94 17.64 42.07
N PHE A 51 -31.40 17.78 40.87
CA PHE A 51 -30.49 16.79 40.25
C PHE A 51 -29.12 16.72 40.94
N ARG A 52 -28.72 17.78 41.66
CA ARG A 52 -27.49 17.77 42.47
C ARG A 52 -27.55 16.83 43.66
N LYS A 53 -28.72 16.71 44.29
CA LYS A 53 -28.95 15.88 45.48
C LYS A 53 -29.12 14.39 45.14
N GLN A 54 -29.24 14.06 43.86
CA GLN A 54 -29.49 12.70 43.37
C GLN A 54 -28.21 11.84 43.41
N THR A 55 -28.39 10.52 43.50
CA THR A 55 -27.29 9.56 43.65
C THR A 55 -26.32 9.60 42.46
N TRP A 56 -25.04 9.36 42.74
CA TRP A 56 -24.00 9.25 41.71
C TRP A 56 -24.27 8.10 40.73
N ALA A 57 -24.95 7.04 41.20
CA ALA A 57 -25.34 5.91 40.36
C ALA A 57 -26.25 6.33 39.19
N ILE A 58 -27.24 7.20 39.42
CA ILE A 58 -28.15 7.65 38.36
C ILE A 58 -27.40 8.46 37.29
N LYS A 59 -26.42 9.27 37.71
CA LYS A 59 -25.59 10.05 36.79
C LYS A 59 -24.73 9.15 35.92
N ALA A 60 -24.06 8.16 36.54
CA ALA A 60 -23.28 7.17 35.81
C ALA A 60 -24.17 6.37 34.84
N PHE A 61 -25.35 5.95 35.28
CA PHE A 61 -26.32 5.24 34.45
C PHE A 61 -26.69 6.04 33.19
N LEU A 62 -26.97 7.33 33.31
CA LEU A 62 -27.29 8.17 32.15
C LEU A 62 -26.13 8.27 31.15
N VAL A 63 -24.89 8.40 31.64
CA VAL A 63 -23.71 8.44 30.77
C VAL A 63 -23.52 7.11 30.05
N THR A 64 -23.63 5.99 30.76
CA THR A 64 -23.49 4.65 30.17
C THR A 64 -24.62 4.33 29.18
N SER A 65 -25.86 4.74 29.49
CA SER A 65 -26.99 4.58 28.57
C SER A 65 -26.79 5.41 27.30
N SER A 66 -26.30 6.65 27.43
CA SER A 66 -25.94 7.48 26.28
C SER A 66 -24.84 6.84 25.43
N ALA A 67 -23.81 6.27 26.07
CA ALA A 67 -22.72 5.56 25.38
C ALA A 67 -23.23 4.35 24.58
N ILE A 68 -24.05 3.48 25.20
CA ILE A 68 -24.63 2.30 24.55
C ILE A 68 -25.55 2.73 23.41
N PHE A 69 -26.35 3.77 23.61
CA PHE A 69 -27.22 4.31 22.55
C PHE A 69 -26.41 4.79 21.34
N GLY A 70 -25.32 5.51 21.59
CA GLY A 70 -24.41 5.95 20.52
C GLY A 70 -23.67 4.81 19.82
N LEU A 71 -23.35 3.74 20.55
CA LEU A 71 -22.77 2.52 19.98
C LEU A 71 -23.72 1.91 18.94
N CYS A 72 -24.99 1.75 19.29
CA CYS A 72 -26.01 1.19 18.39
C CYS A 72 -26.25 2.09 17.17
N LEU A 73 -26.50 3.39 17.38
CA LEU A 73 -26.74 4.31 16.27
C LEU A 73 -25.55 4.42 15.32
N GLY A 74 -24.33 4.49 15.84
CA GLY A 74 -23.12 4.57 15.02
C GLY A 74 -22.87 3.30 14.20
N ALA A 75 -23.16 2.14 14.79
CA ALA A 75 -23.11 0.86 14.10
C ALA A 75 -24.11 0.79 12.93
N ASP A 76 -25.37 1.14 13.20
CA ASP A 76 -26.45 1.09 12.21
C ASP A 76 -26.22 2.08 11.06
N GLU A 77 -25.76 3.30 11.36
CA GLU A 77 -25.49 4.32 10.35
C GLU A 77 -24.39 3.88 9.37
N TYR A 78 -23.32 3.26 9.87
CA TYR A 78 -22.23 2.76 9.02
C TYR A 78 -22.66 1.58 8.16
N LEU A 79 -23.48 0.67 8.69
CA LEU A 79 -24.05 -0.44 7.94
C LEU A 79 -24.94 0.06 6.79
N LEU A 80 -25.83 1.00 7.10
CA LEU A 80 -26.73 1.62 6.11
C LEU A 80 -25.95 2.37 5.04
N LYS A 81 -24.89 3.10 5.41
CA LYS A 81 -24.00 3.78 4.44
C LYS A 81 -23.28 2.79 3.54
N TYR A 82 -22.82 1.65 4.09
CA TYR A 82 -22.18 0.61 3.30
C TYR A 82 -23.15 0.00 2.29
N GLU A 83 -24.37 -0.35 2.71
CA GLU A 83 -25.40 -0.86 1.80
C GLU A 83 -25.84 0.17 0.76
N ALA A 84 -26.06 1.43 1.17
CA ALA A 84 -26.43 2.51 0.28
C ALA A 84 -25.35 2.74 -0.78
N GLY A 85 -24.08 2.74 -0.39
CA GLY A 85 -22.95 2.84 -1.31
C GLY A 85 -22.86 1.64 -2.27
N GLN A 86 -23.18 0.42 -1.80
CA GLN A 86 -23.23 -0.75 -2.67
C GLN A 86 -24.35 -0.64 -3.72
N ARG A 87 -25.55 -0.22 -3.29
CA ARG A 87 -26.70 0.00 -4.19
C ARG A 87 -26.42 1.12 -5.20
N GLU A 88 -25.77 2.20 -4.78
CA GLU A 88 -25.40 3.32 -5.65
C GLU A 88 -24.40 2.88 -6.72
N ARG A 89 -23.34 2.14 -6.34
CA ARG A 89 -22.36 1.57 -7.29
C ARG A 89 -23.03 0.66 -8.31
N GLU A 90 -23.91 -0.24 -7.85
CA GLU A 90 -24.63 -1.12 -8.76
C GLU A 90 -25.55 -0.34 -9.71
N ASN A 91 -26.27 0.65 -9.19
CA ASN A 91 -27.12 1.52 -10.01
C ASN A 91 -26.32 2.35 -11.02
N ALA A 92 -25.14 2.84 -10.65
CA ALA A 92 -24.24 3.54 -11.56
C ALA A 92 -23.81 2.64 -12.72
N ILE A 93 -23.39 1.39 -12.44
CA ILE A 93 -23.03 0.42 -13.48
C ILE A 93 -24.23 0.09 -14.36
N ARG A 94 -25.42 -0.08 -13.78
CA ARG A 94 -26.66 -0.32 -14.55
C ARG A 94 -26.99 0.87 -15.46
N ARG A 95 -26.75 2.11 -15.00
CA ARG A 95 -26.93 3.33 -15.82
C ARG A 95 -25.91 3.42 -16.94
N GLU A 96 -24.64 3.15 -16.66
CA GLU A 96 -23.58 3.10 -17.67
C GLU A 96 -23.88 2.06 -18.75
N ALA A 97 -24.28 0.85 -18.35
CA ALA A 97 -24.66 -0.22 -19.26
C ALA A 97 -25.82 0.21 -20.18
N ARG A 98 -26.87 0.83 -19.63
CA ARG A 98 -28.00 1.32 -20.41
C ARG A 98 -27.58 2.39 -21.42
N ASN A 99 -26.71 3.32 -21.02
CA ASN A 99 -26.22 4.38 -21.90
C ASN A 99 -25.33 3.80 -23.03
N ALA A 100 -24.44 2.87 -22.70
CA ALA A 100 -23.56 2.23 -23.68
C ALA A 100 -24.33 1.35 -24.68
N LEU A 101 -25.34 0.62 -24.21
CA LEU A 101 -26.21 -0.18 -25.09
C LEU A 101 -27.10 0.70 -25.96
N ALA A 102 -27.65 1.79 -25.41
CA ALA A 102 -28.41 2.77 -26.17
C ALA A 102 -27.56 3.44 -27.27
N ALA A 103 -26.29 3.76 -26.98
CA ALA A 103 -25.36 4.30 -27.99
C ALA A 103 -25.07 3.30 -29.12
N ARG A 104 -25.15 1.99 -28.85
CA ARG A 104 -25.04 0.93 -29.85
C ARG A 104 -26.38 0.63 -30.58
N GLY A 105 -27.46 1.31 -30.22
CA GLY A 105 -28.81 1.06 -30.76
C GLY A 105 -29.44 -0.25 -30.27
N ILE A 106 -28.92 -0.85 -29.20
CA ILE A 106 -29.38 -2.13 -28.66
C ILE A 106 -30.31 -1.88 -27.47
N ILE A 107 -31.43 -2.60 -27.41
CA ILE A 107 -32.36 -2.54 -26.27
C ILE A 107 -31.68 -3.15 -25.05
N ALA A 108 -31.62 -2.39 -23.96
CA ALA A 108 -31.00 -2.81 -22.70
C ALA A 108 -31.85 -3.88 -21.97
N THR A 109 -31.80 -5.11 -22.46
CA THR A 109 -32.34 -6.29 -21.78
C THR A 109 -31.37 -6.80 -20.71
N GLU A 110 -31.87 -7.55 -19.73
CA GLU A 110 -31.03 -8.12 -18.65
C GLU A 110 -29.90 -9.01 -19.20
N THR A 111 -30.13 -9.72 -20.30
CA THR A 111 -29.12 -10.54 -20.98
C THR A 111 -28.03 -9.69 -21.62
N GLU A 112 -28.39 -8.59 -22.28
CA GLU A 112 -27.41 -7.67 -22.90
C GLU A 112 -26.61 -6.90 -21.85
N ILE A 113 -27.22 -6.53 -20.72
CA ILE A 113 -26.50 -5.92 -19.60
C ILE A 113 -25.47 -6.90 -19.01
N ARG A 114 -25.81 -8.19 -18.90
CA ARG A 114 -24.85 -9.22 -18.45
C ARG A 114 -23.72 -9.42 -19.44
N ARG A 115 -24.03 -9.46 -20.73
CA ARG A 115 -23.03 -9.57 -21.80
C ARG A 115 -22.09 -8.36 -21.79
N TRP A 116 -22.64 -7.15 -21.71
CA TRP A 116 -21.86 -5.92 -21.59
C TRP A 116 -20.96 -5.93 -20.35
N LYS A 117 -21.45 -6.40 -19.19
CA LYS A 117 -20.62 -6.53 -17.98
C LYS A 117 -19.47 -7.52 -18.18
N ALA A 118 -19.72 -8.66 -18.84
CA ALA A 118 -18.70 -9.66 -19.12
C ALA A 118 -17.63 -9.13 -20.10
N GLU A 119 -18.06 -8.46 -21.17
CA GLU A 119 -17.16 -7.80 -22.13
C GLU A 119 -16.30 -6.76 -21.43
N ARG A 120 -16.90 -5.91 -20.58
CA ARG A 120 -16.17 -4.88 -19.84
C ARG A 120 -15.19 -5.45 -18.81
N GLN A 121 -15.53 -6.58 -18.19
CA GLN A 121 -14.63 -7.25 -17.27
C GLN A 121 -13.42 -7.84 -18.02
N ALA A 122 -13.66 -8.52 -19.15
CA ALA A 122 -12.60 -9.07 -19.99
C ALA A 122 -11.67 -7.98 -20.56
N GLU A 123 -12.21 -6.84 -21.00
CA GLU A 123 -11.41 -5.69 -21.44
C GLU A 123 -10.51 -5.16 -20.31
N ARG A 124 -11.02 -5.09 -19.08
CA ARG A 124 -10.24 -4.63 -17.92
C ARG A 124 -9.15 -5.62 -17.52
N ASP A 125 -9.43 -6.92 -17.60
CA ASP A 125 -8.47 -7.95 -17.25
C ASP A 125 -7.33 -8.00 -18.30
N ALA A 126 -7.65 -7.88 -19.59
CA ALA A 126 -6.66 -7.76 -20.66
C ALA A 126 -5.82 -6.47 -20.55
N LEU A 127 -6.44 -5.34 -20.19
CA LEU A 127 -5.71 -4.10 -19.92
C LEU A 127 -4.78 -4.23 -18.70
N ALA A 128 -5.22 -4.94 -17.66
CA ALA A 128 -4.41 -5.17 -16.47
C ALA A 128 -3.23 -6.11 -16.76
N GLU A 129 -3.43 -7.13 -17.60
CA GLU A 129 -2.39 -8.04 -18.05
C GLU A 129 -1.33 -7.31 -18.90
N SER A 130 -1.75 -6.56 -19.92
CA SER A 130 -0.83 -5.74 -20.72
C SER A 130 -0.11 -4.66 -19.90
N ALA A 131 -0.77 -4.06 -18.90
CA ALA A 131 -0.12 -3.13 -17.98
C ALA A 131 0.93 -3.82 -17.09
N ARG A 132 0.68 -5.05 -16.63
CA ARG A 132 1.66 -5.85 -15.88
C ARG A 132 2.84 -6.24 -16.74
N GLU A 133 2.60 -6.73 -17.96
CA GLU A 133 3.67 -7.04 -18.92
C GLU A 133 4.52 -5.82 -19.23
N ALA A 134 3.91 -4.63 -19.38
CA ALA A 134 4.64 -3.39 -19.57
C ALA A 134 5.53 -3.05 -18.35
N LEU A 135 5.03 -3.24 -17.13
CA LEU A 135 5.80 -3.02 -15.90
C LEU A 135 6.97 -4.02 -15.79
N ASP A 136 6.74 -5.30 -16.07
CA ASP A 136 7.78 -6.34 -16.04
C ASP A 136 8.87 -6.08 -17.10
N ASN A 137 8.48 -5.59 -18.29
CA ASN A 137 9.43 -5.20 -19.33
C ASN A 137 10.29 -3.98 -18.92
N ILE A 138 9.70 -3.02 -18.21
CA ILE A 138 10.43 -1.83 -17.69
C ILE A 138 11.40 -2.26 -16.59
N GLU A 139 10.96 -3.07 -15.63
CA GLU A 139 11.81 -3.59 -14.55
C GLU A 139 12.91 -4.50 -15.09
N GLY A 140 12.62 -5.30 -16.12
CA GLY A 140 13.61 -6.08 -16.84
C GLY A 140 14.67 -5.20 -17.52
N ALA A 141 14.26 -4.10 -18.16
CA ALA A 141 15.18 -3.16 -18.79
C ALA A 141 16.12 -2.49 -17.76
N GLU A 142 15.59 -2.07 -16.61
CA GLU A 142 16.37 -1.44 -15.54
C GLU A 142 17.42 -2.40 -14.93
N ASN A 143 17.04 -3.67 -14.73
CA ASN A 143 17.95 -4.71 -14.25
C ASN A 143 19.06 -5.04 -15.27
N VAL A 144 18.73 -5.03 -16.57
CA VAL A 144 19.72 -5.25 -17.64
C VAL A 144 20.70 -4.09 -17.75
N GLU A 145 20.24 -2.84 -17.65
CA GLU A 145 21.10 -1.65 -17.65
C GLU A 145 22.03 -1.63 -16.42
N THR A 146 21.49 -1.92 -15.23
CA THR A 146 22.27 -2.02 -14.00
C THR A 146 23.34 -3.11 -14.09
N GLY A 147 22.99 -4.28 -14.65
CA GLY A 147 23.91 -5.38 -14.92
C GLY A 147 24.94 -5.08 -16.02
N ALA A 148 24.59 -4.25 -17.01
CA ALA A 148 25.53 -3.79 -18.04
C ALA A 148 26.55 -2.80 -17.46
N ILE A 149 26.10 -1.84 -16.65
CA ILE A 149 26.97 -0.88 -15.95
C ILE A 149 27.93 -1.61 -15.00
N ALA A 150 27.45 -2.61 -14.25
CA ALA A 150 28.29 -3.42 -13.38
C ALA A 150 29.37 -4.21 -14.14
N ARG A 151 29.02 -4.79 -15.30
CA ARG A 151 29.99 -5.49 -16.17
C ARG A 151 31.02 -4.53 -16.77
N LEU A 152 30.60 -3.35 -17.19
CA LEU A 152 31.47 -2.29 -17.72
C LEU A 152 32.44 -1.76 -16.65
N ALA A 153 31.95 -1.56 -15.43
CA ALA A 153 32.79 -1.18 -14.28
C ALA A 153 33.82 -2.27 -13.94
N LYS A 154 33.41 -3.55 -13.97
CA LYS A 154 34.32 -4.68 -13.75
C LYS A 154 35.38 -4.78 -14.85
N ALA A 155 35.00 -4.64 -16.11
CA ALA A 155 35.94 -4.65 -17.25
C ALA A 155 36.96 -3.51 -17.17
N ARG A 156 36.52 -2.31 -16.76
CA ARG A 156 37.42 -1.18 -16.54
C ARG A 156 38.46 -1.47 -15.44
N ASN A 157 38.04 -2.10 -14.34
CA ASN A 157 38.95 -2.43 -13.25
C ASN A 157 39.96 -3.52 -13.68
N PHE A 158 39.54 -4.53 -14.45
CA PHE A 158 40.48 -5.51 -15.04
C PHE A 158 41.48 -4.86 -16.00
N GLY A 159 41.06 -3.89 -16.82
CA GLY A 159 41.99 -3.14 -17.67
C GLY A 159 43.01 -2.36 -16.84
N LYS A 160 42.59 -1.81 -15.70
CA LYS A 160 43.47 -1.10 -14.77
C LYS A 160 44.45 -2.06 -14.08
N GLU A 161 44.01 -3.25 -13.66
CA GLU A 161 44.85 -4.29 -13.08
C GLU A 161 45.86 -4.86 -14.08
N ALA A 162 45.45 -5.05 -15.35
CA ALA A 162 46.35 -5.48 -16.43
C ALA A 162 47.41 -4.41 -16.73
N GLN A 163 47.02 -3.13 -16.71
CA GLN A 163 47.94 -2.01 -16.90
C GLN A 163 48.90 -1.83 -15.71
N GLU A 164 48.45 -2.08 -14.47
CA GLU A 164 49.31 -2.11 -13.28
C GLU A 164 50.26 -3.32 -13.28
N ALA A 165 49.82 -4.47 -13.80
CA ALA A 165 50.65 -5.67 -13.95
C ALA A 165 51.74 -5.52 -15.04
N GLU A 166 51.48 -4.78 -16.12
CA GLU A 166 52.51 -4.44 -17.11
C GLU A 166 53.50 -3.37 -16.62
N LEU A 167 53.08 -2.48 -15.71
CA LEU A 167 53.97 -1.47 -15.13
C LEU A 167 54.94 -2.04 -14.07
N GLN A 168 54.56 -3.10 -13.37
CA GLN A 168 55.38 -3.72 -12.32
C GLN A 168 56.75 -4.25 -12.78
N PRO A 169 56.90 -4.97 -13.91
CA PRO A 169 58.22 -5.40 -14.36
C PRO A 169 59.11 -4.22 -14.78
N GLN A 170 58.55 -3.09 -15.22
CA GLN A 170 59.32 -1.89 -15.55
C GLN A 170 59.77 -1.13 -14.30
N ALA A 171 58.94 -1.05 -13.26
CA ALA A 171 59.31 -0.42 -12.00
C ALA A 171 60.38 -1.21 -11.22
N VAL A 172 60.32 -2.55 -11.23
CA VAL A 172 61.34 -3.41 -10.60
C VAL A 172 62.66 -3.38 -11.37
N ALA A 173 62.63 -3.32 -12.71
CA ALA A 173 63.85 -3.15 -13.52
C ALA A 173 64.53 -1.78 -13.28
N ALA A 174 63.75 -0.71 -13.09
CA ALA A 174 64.30 0.60 -12.75
C ALA A 174 64.92 0.63 -11.34
N ALA A 175 64.30 0.00 -10.35
CA ALA A 175 64.83 -0.09 -8.98
C ALA A 175 66.15 -0.89 -8.91
N ALA A 176 66.25 -2.00 -9.63
CA ALA A 176 67.48 -2.82 -9.66
C ALA A 176 68.68 -2.07 -10.30
N SER A 177 68.42 -1.14 -11.21
CA SER A 177 69.48 -0.31 -11.83
C SER A 177 70.03 0.76 -10.87
N LEU A 178 69.25 1.22 -9.90
CA LEU A 178 69.67 2.22 -8.92
C LEU A 178 70.52 1.60 -7.80
N ASP A 179 70.19 0.38 -7.35
CA ASP A 179 70.99 -0.33 -6.32
C ASP A 179 72.38 -0.72 -6.85
N HIS A 180 72.50 -1.09 -8.13
CA HIS A 180 73.80 -1.39 -8.73
C HIS A 180 74.72 -0.16 -8.85
N VAL A 181 74.15 1.04 -8.99
CA VAL A 181 74.91 2.31 -9.03
C VAL A 181 75.33 2.72 -7.62
N ALA A 182 74.47 2.53 -6.61
CA ALA A 182 74.79 2.84 -5.22
C ALA A 182 75.95 1.98 -4.66
N VAL A 183 75.98 0.68 -5.00
CA VAL A 183 77.07 -0.22 -4.58
C VAL A 183 78.40 0.09 -5.29
N GLN A 184 78.37 0.61 -6.52
CA GLN A 184 79.60 1.08 -7.20
C GLN A 184 80.13 2.38 -6.59
N ALA A 185 79.26 3.27 -6.12
CA ALA A 185 79.67 4.50 -5.45
C ALA A 185 80.34 4.24 -4.09
N GLU A 186 79.84 3.27 -3.31
CA GLU A 186 80.41 2.94 -1.99
C GLU A 186 81.77 2.21 -2.09
N ASN A 187 81.96 1.35 -3.09
CA ASN A 187 83.25 0.67 -3.29
C ASN A 187 84.36 1.60 -3.79
N ALA A 188 84.02 2.66 -4.55
CA ALA A 188 84.98 3.64 -5.04
C ALA A 188 85.57 4.53 -3.93
N GLU A 189 84.82 4.80 -2.85
CA GLU A 189 85.33 5.55 -1.69
C GLU A 189 86.24 4.71 -0.77
N SER A 190 86.25 3.37 -0.90
CA SER A 190 87.07 2.48 -0.06
C SER A 190 88.49 2.21 -0.58
N GLU A 191 88.79 2.53 -1.85
CA GLU A 191 90.12 2.36 -2.46
C GLU A 191 91.03 3.61 -2.38
N GLU A 192 90.55 4.73 -1.83
CA GLU A 192 91.34 5.98 -1.69
C GLU A 192 91.82 6.28 -0.25
N LYS A 193 91.86 5.27 0.64
CA LYS A 193 92.45 5.36 1.99
C LYS A 193 93.50 4.28 2.22
#